data_AF-A0A3N5U1U7-F1
#
_entry.id   AF-A0A3N5U1U7-F1
#
_cell.length_a   1.000
_cell.length_b   1.000
_cell.length_c   1.000
_cell.angle_alpha   90.00
_cell.angle_beta   90.00
_cell.angle_gamma   90.00
#
_symmetry.space_group_name_H-M   'P 1'
#
loop_
_entity.id
_entity.type
_entity.pdbx_description
1 polymer ?
#
loop_
_entity_poly.entity_id
_entity_poly.type
_entity_poly.pdbx_seq_one_letter_code
_entity_poly.pdbx_strand_id
1 'polypeptide(L)'
;MLNNFRNLNSLYRSLGAHWLIFRLAYALRMRTGFIRKQIPSYNWQDRPLETWLKKGIPSQPEAYAQWRRQHSPGFFFEPFRPERSDERSSRHVVEGPDGSPWDPQFAVAEAERVLNGELKYFAHKFVKTGFPPDWHRDPVSGIKLDARKHWSEISNEGEVDIKFIWEASRFSMVYTLVRAYASTREERFAEAFWELVQAWAEANPPNTGPNWMDGQEAALRLMAWTFGFYAFMDLPSTTPERIAQFTVMVAVHAERIYKNIGYAISTRSNHTISEAFGLWLAGILFPELKDAEKYFGFGCKLLEQEAAAQIFPDGTYSMYALNYHRFILHLYFYAIRLGELNGSPFSEALKGRVARSVDYLSQLIDPETGHVPVYGSNDGALVLPLNNCDFTDYRPLLQLGSYLMKKELLFSPGPWDEDIFWLCSAYPLSRWETAKRSARRAGVRENIQTSFYHGGTQLLRGANNTA
;
A
#
# COMPACT_ATOMS: atom_id res chain seq x y z
N MET A 1 -7.77 -2.49 -29.13
CA MET A 1 -9.00 -1.85 -28.63
C MET A 1 -9.53 -0.63 -29.42
N LEU A 2 -8.97 -0.24 -30.59
CA LEU A 2 -9.42 0.96 -31.34
C LEU A 2 -9.88 0.67 -32.78
N ASN A 3 -10.31 -0.57 -33.07
CA ASN A 3 -10.53 -0.97 -34.47
C ASN A 3 -11.89 -0.54 -35.08
N ASN A 4 -12.81 0.04 -34.30
CA ASN A 4 -14.13 0.44 -34.81
C ASN A 4 -14.45 1.92 -34.54
N PHE A 5 -14.82 2.67 -35.59
CA PHE A 5 -15.28 4.06 -35.51
C PHE A 5 -16.48 4.27 -34.55
N ARG A 6 -17.37 3.28 -34.44
CA ARG A 6 -18.47 3.29 -33.46
C ARG A 6 -17.97 3.34 -32.02
N ASN A 7 -16.85 2.69 -31.72
CA ASN A 7 -16.26 2.69 -30.37
C ASN A 7 -15.64 4.05 -30.04
N LEU A 8 -15.04 4.73 -31.02
CA LEU A 8 -14.49 6.07 -30.84
C LEU A 8 -15.56 7.12 -30.51
N ASN A 9 -16.70 7.11 -31.20
CA ASN A 9 -17.82 8.02 -30.91
C ASN A 9 -18.41 7.75 -29.51
N SER A 10 -18.56 6.49 -29.12
CA SER A 10 -19.00 6.13 -27.76
C SER A 10 -18.01 6.64 -26.70
N LEU A 11 -16.71 6.40 -26.88
CA LEU A 11 -15.69 6.86 -25.94
C LEU A 11 -15.65 8.39 -25.85
N TYR A 12 -15.80 9.09 -26.98
CA TYR A 12 -15.89 10.55 -27.00
C TYR A 12 -17.09 11.05 -26.20
N ARG A 13 -18.27 10.45 -26.39
CA ARG A 13 -19.50 10.84 -25.67
C ARG A 13 -19.40 10.57 -24.17
N SER A 14 -18.81 9.44 -23.77
CA SER A 14 -18.74 9.03 -22.36
C SER A 14 -17.58 9.67 -21.59
N LEU A 15 -16.43 9.89 -22.22
CA LEU A 15 -15.19 10.30 -21.54
C LEU A 15 -14.68 11.69 -21.96
N GLY A 16 -15.21 12.24 -23.06
CA GLY A 16 -14.91 13.58 -23.55
C GLY A 16 -13.71 13.65 -24.51
N ALA A 17 -13.64 14.77 -25.23
CA ALA A 17 -12.59 15.04 -26.22
C ALA A 17 -11.17 15.00 -25.63
N HIS A 18 -11.00 15.62 -24.46
CA HIS A 18 -9.71 15.71 -23.79
C HIS A 18 -9.13 14.32 -23.47
N TRP A 19 -9.97 13.43 -22.92
CA TRP A 19 -9.57 12.05 -22.62
C TRP A 19 -9.18 11.30 -23.89
N LEU A 20 -9.97 11.42 -24.96
CA LEU A 20 -9.70 10.73 -26.21
C LEU A 20 -8.37 11.19 -26.84
N ILE A 21 -8.12 12.50 -26.88
CA ILE A 21 -6.87 13.08 -27.38
C ILE A 21 -5.69 12.54 -26.56
N PHE A 22 -5.81 12.52 -25.23
CA PHE A 22 -4.77 11.97 -24.38
C PHE A 22 -4.46 10.50 -24.70
N ARG A 23 -5.49 9.64 -24.82
CA ARG A 23 -5.30 8.20 -25.09
C ARG A 23 -4.69 7.93 -26.46
N LEU A 24 -5.10 8.69 -27.49
CA LEU A 24 -4.51 8.61 -28.82
C LEU A 24 -3.04 9.05 -28.81
N ALA A 25 -2.74 10.17 -28.17
CA ALA A 25 -1.36 10.65 -28.01
C ALA A 25 -0.51 9.66 -27.19
N TYR A 26 -1.05 9.07 -26.13
CA TYR A 26 -0.37 8.03 -25.35
C TYR A 26 -0.05 6.80 -26.20
N ALA A 27 -1.04 6.28 -26.93
CA ALA A 27 -0.84 5.13 -27.83
C ALA A 27 0.21 5.44 -28.92
N LEU A 28 0.21 6.65 -29.47
CA LEU A 28 1.23 7.09 -30.42
C LEU A 28 2.62 7.10 -29.78
N ARG A 29 2.77 7.64 -28.56
CA ARG A 29 4.05 7.66 -27.82
C ARG A 29 4.58 6.25 -27.53
N MET A 30 3.69 5.31 -27.23
CA MET A 30 4.05 3.90 -27.04
C MET A 30 4.56 3.28 -28.35
N ARG A 31 3.80 3.45 -29.45
CA ARG A 31 4.13 2.86 -30.76
C ARG A 31 5.40 3.43 -31.39
N THR A 32 5.63 4.73 -31.27
CA THR A 32 6.83 5.39 -31.82
C THR A 32 8.07 5.22 -30.96
N GLY A 33 7.93 4.63 -29.76
CA GLY A 33 9.02 4.52 -28.78
C GLY A 33 9.38 5.84 -28.11
N PHE A 34 8.60 6.91 -28.30
CA PHE A 34 8.85 8.19 -27.63
C PHE A 34 8.79 8.06 -26.10
N ILE A 35 7.91 7.20 -25.58
CA ILE A 35 7.84 6.90 -24.14
C ILE A 35 9.18 6.38 -23.59
N ARG A 36 9.92 5.56 -24.36
CA ARG A 36 11.24 5.02 -23.99
C ARG A 36 12.33 6.08 -23.99
N LYS A 37 12.17 7.12 -24.80
CA LYS A 37 13.07 8.29 -24.77
C LYS A 37 12.79 9.17 -23.56
N GLN A 38 11.53 9.30 -23.14
CA GLN A 38 11.14 10.08 -21.95
C GLN A 38 11.51 9.37 -20.64
N ILE A 39 11.41 8.04 -20.64
CA ILE A 39 11.60 7.17 -19.49
C ILE A 39 12.56 6.05 -19.90
N PRO A 40 13.88 6.31 -20.05
CA PRO A 40 14.81 5.30 -20.55
C PRO A 40 15.04 4.17 -19.54
N SER A 41 15.41 3.00 -20.06
CA SER A 41 16.04 1.92 -19.30
C SER A 41 17.50 2.28 -18.99
N TYR A 42 17.99 1.89 -17.82
CA TYR A 42 19.38 2.07 -17.38
C TYR A 42 19.68 1.09 -16.24
N ASN A 43 20.93 1.00 -15.80
CA ASN A 43 21.35 0.22 -14.64
C ASN A 43 21.34 1.09 -13.37
N TRP A 44 21.12 0.47 -12.21
CA TRP A 44 21.09 1.20 -10.91
C TRP A 44 22.33 2.07 -10.67
N GLN A 45 23.50 1.62 -11.12
CA GLN A 45 24.79 2.28 -10.95
C GLN A 45 24.94 3.55 -11.81
N ASP A 46 24.17 3.68 -12.89
CA ASP A 46 24.27 4.79 -13.84
C ASP A 46 23.78 6.12 -13.22
N ARG A 47 22.97 6.04 -12.16
CA ARG A 47 22.42 7.20 -11.43
C ARG A 47 22.61 6.96 -9.92
N PRO A 48 23.85 7.15 -9.41
CA PRO A 48 24.17 6.92 -8.00
C PRO A 48 23.40 7.87 -7.07
N LEU A 49 23.44 7.62 -5.77
CA LEU A 49 22.69 8.35 -4.74
C LEU A 49 22.77 9.88 -4.88
N GLU A 50 23.96 10.43 -5.14
CA GLU A 50 24.16 11.88 -5.36
C GLU A 50 23.30 12.49 -6.48
N THR A 51 22.89 11.69 -7.48
CA THR A 51 22.03 12.13 -8.59
C THR A 51 20.63 12.51 -8.10
N TRP A 52 20.22 11.97 -6.96
CA TRP A 52 18.87 12.03 -6.44
C TRP A 52 18.72 12.95 -5.23
N LEU A 53 19.81 13.23 -4.53
CA LEU A 53 19.81 14.04 -3.31
C LEU A 53 19.80 15.54 -3.61
N LYS A 54 19.24 16.31 -2.67
CA LYS A 54 19.40 17.76 -2.61
C LYS A 54 20.87 18.14 -2.36
N LYS A 55 21.24 19.35 -2.80
CA LYS A 55 22.56 19.90 -2.52
C LYS A 55 22.79 20.01 -1.01
N GLY A 56 23.95 19.56 -0.55
CA GLY A 56 24.36 19.62 0.86
C GLY A 56 24.04 18.37 1.67
N ILE A 57 23.29 17.40 1.12
CA ILE A 57 23.10 16.10 1.74
C ILE A 57 24.30 15.19 1.38
N PRO A 58 24.93 14.51 2.34
CA PRO A 58 26.04 13.60 2.04
C PRO A 58 25.55 12.42 1.20
N SER A 59 26.34 12.02 0.20
CA SER A 59 26.03 10.90 -0.70
C SER A 59 26.90 9.66 -0.49
N GLN A 60 27.96 9.76 0.31
CA GLN A 60 28.78 8.60 0.68
C GLN A 60 28.00 7.73 1.67
N PRO A 61 27.95 6.39 1.50
CA PRO A 61 27.05 5.51 2.25
C PRO A 61 27.06 5.73 3.76
N GLU A 62 28.24 5.74 4.40
CA GLU A 62 28.38 5.89 5.85
C GLU A 62 27.87 7.24 6.34
N ALA A 63 28.28 8.32 5.67
CA ALA A 63 27.87 9.68 6.01
C ALA A 63 26.36 9.88 5.76
N TYR A 64 25.84 9.33 4.67
CA TYR A 64 24.41 9.37 4.35
C TYR A 64 23.59 8.59 5.37
N ALA A 65 24.01 7.39 5.75
CA ALA A 65 23.30 6.56 6.72
C ALA A 65 23.23 7.24 8.09
N GLN A 66 24.33 7.85 8.56
CA GLN A 66 24.33 8.66 9.79
C GLN A 66 23.37 9.84 9.68
N TRP A 67 23.46 10.61 8.59
CA TRP A 67 22.57 11.73 8.34
C TRP A 67 21.09 11.30 8.32
N ARG A 68 20.78 10.19 7.62
CA ARG A 68 19.42 9.68 7.43
C ARG A 68 18.78 9.19 8.73
N ARG A 69 19.55 8.57 9.62
CA ARG A 69 19.07 8.16 10.95
C ARG A 69 18.76 9.37 11.83
N GLN A 70 19.55 10.44 11.73
CA GLN A 70 19.35 11.67 12.50
C GLN A 70 18.14 12.47 12.02
N HIS A 71 17.89 12.50 10.70
CA HIS A 71 16.87 13.32 10.04
C HIS A 71 15.67 12.50 9.53
N SER A 72 15.45 11.31 10.07
CA SER A 72 14.34 10.46 9.62
C SER A 72 12.98 11.10 9.90
N PRO A 73 12.08 11.18 8.91
CA PRO A 73 10.68 11.50 9.15
C PRO A 73 10.02 10.50 10.10
N GLY A 74 8.92 10.92 10.71
CA GLY A 74 8.15 10.10 11.63
C GLY A 74 7.42 8.95 10.93
N PHE A 75 7.30 7.84 11.64
CA PHE A 75 6.67 6.62 11.12
C PHE A 75 5.92 5.89 12.24
N PHE A 76 5.09 4.91 11.90
CA PHE A 76 4.19 4.27 12.86
C PHE A 76 4.88 3.59 14.05
N PHE A 77 6.18 3.29 13.92
CA PHE A 77 6.93 2.63 14.97
C PHE A 77 7.57 3.59 15.98
N GLU A 78 7.45 4.91 15.80
CA GLU A 78 8.13 5.88 16.67
C GLU A 78 7.80 5.76 18.16
N PRO A 79 6.56 5.48 18.59
CA PRO A 79 6.25 5.27 20.01
C PRO A 79 6.94 4.05 20.64
N PHE A 80 7.55 3.20 19.83
CA PHE A 80 8.33 2.04 20.27
C PHE A 80 9.85 2.31 20.26
N ARG A 81 10.29 3.53 19.92
CA ARG A 81 11.69 3.97 20.01
C ARG A 81 11.93 4.61 21.38
N PRO A 82 12.92 4.15 22.17
CA PRO A 82 13.28 4.84 23.41
C PRO A 82 13.83 6.24 23.13
N GLU A 83 13.70 7.15 24.11
CA GLU A 83 14.27 8.49 24.03
C GLU A 83 15.79 8.41 23.74
N ARG A 84 16.28 9.25 22.82
CA ARG A 84 17.65 9.25 22.27
C ARG A 84 18.78 9.47 23.31
N SER A 85 18.48 9.54 24.61
CA SER A 85 19.43 9.92 25.68
C SER A 85 20.05 8.77 26.47
N ASP A 86 19.58 7.53 26.36
CA ASP A 86 20.14 6.41 27.13
C ASP A 86 21.05 5.50 26.28
N GLU A 87 22.34 5.82 26.26
CA GLU A 87 23.42 5.03 25.62
C GLU A 87 23.61 3.60 26.19
N ARG A 88 22.76 3.16 27.13
CA ARG A 88 22.81 1.81 27.75
C ARG A 88 21.63 0.90 27.43
N SER A 89 20.66 1.31 26.60
CA SER A 89 19.58 0.43 26.13
C SER A 89 19.66 0.20 24.62
N SER A 90 20.73 -0.46 24.18
CA SER A 90 20.89 -0.93 22.80
C SER A 90 20.07 -2.22 22.58
N ARG A 91 18.76 -2.07 22.44
CA ARG A 91 17.80 -3.01 21.81
C ARG A 91 16.47 -2.26 21.61
N HIS A 92 16.06 -2.08 20.36
CA HIS A 92 14.90 -1.30 19.92
C HIS A 92 13.66 -2.19 19.81
N VAL A 93 12.50 -1.80 20.35
CA VAL A 93 11.44 -2.79 20.66
C VAL A 93 10.02 -2.31 20.38
N VAL A 94 9.44 -2.75 19.25
CA VAL A 94 7.98 -2.85 19.09
C VAL A 94 7.50 -4.07 19.87
N GLU A 95 7.22 -3.95 21.17
CA GLU A 95 6.64 -5.05 21.96
C GLU A 95 5.21 -5.33 21.50
N GLY A 96 4.94 -6.57 21.09
CA GLY A 96 3.58 -7.07 21.04
C GLY A 96 3.04 -7.09 22.47
N PRO A 97 1.82 -6.59 22.72
CA PRO A 97 1.31 -6.49 24.08
C PRO A 97 0.99 -7.89 24.62
N ASP A 98 1.54 -8.24 25.78
CA ASP A 98 1.08 -9.40 26.55
C ASP A 98 -0.44 -9.32 26.73
N GLY A 99 -1.17 -10.35 26.26
CA GLY A 99 -2.64 -10.36 26.28
C GLY A 99 -3.31 -9.66 25.09
N SER A 100 -2.64 -9.53 23.94
CA SER A 100 -3.26 -9.14 22.67
C SER A 100 -4.42 -10.08 22.26
N PRO A 101 -5.48 -9.58 21.61
CA PRO A 101 -6.60 -10.39 21.13
C PRO A 101 -6.29 -11.12 19.81
N TRP A 102 -5.10 -10.92 19.24
CA TRP A 102 -4.54 -11.70 18.15
C TRP A 102 -3.38 -12.57 18.66
N ASP A 103 -3.15 -13.70 17.98
CA ASP A 103 -2.02 -14.59 18.25
C ASP A 103 -0.82 -14.24 17.34
N PRO A 104 0.29 -13.71 17.89
CA PRO A 104 1.46 -13.34 17.10
C PRO A 104 2.18 -14.55 16.48
N GLN A 105 1.92 -15.79 16.92
CA GLN A 105 2.54 -16.98 16.35
C GLN A 105 2.11 -17.26 14.92
N PHE A 106 0.93 -16.78 14.49
CA PHE A 106 0.53 -16.90 13.08
C PHE A 106 1.47 -16.14 12.14
N ALA A 107 1.91 -14.95 12.55
CA ALA A 107 2.88 -14.18 11.77
C ALA A 107 4.24 -14.87 11.71
N VAL A 108 4.68 -15.48 12.83
CA VAL A 108 5.93 -16.25 12.88
C VAL A 108 5.86 -17.46 11.97
N ALA A 109 4.80 -18.27 12.07
CA ALA A 109 4.60 -19.43 11.21
C ALA A 109 4.55 -19.04 9.72
N GLU A 110 3.89 -17.94 9.38
CA GLU A 110 3.86 -17.44 8.00
C GLU A 110 5.25 -16.94 7.54
N ALA A 111 6.02 -16.29 8.39
CA ALA A 111 7.38 -15.86 8.09
C ALA A 111 8.31 -17.06 7.85
N GLU A 112 8.19 -18.15 8.62
CA GLU A 112 8.94 -19.39 8.36
C GLU A 112 8.64 -19.95 6.97
N ARG A 113 7.40 -19.88 6.52
CA ARG A 113 7.03 -20.33 5.16
C ARG A 113 7.68 -19.46 4.10
N VAL A 114 7.72 -18.13 4.31
CA VAL A 114 8.43 -17.19 3.44
C VAL A 114 9.91 -17.56 3.34
N LEU A 115 10.60 -17.77 4.47
CA LEU A 115 12.01 -18.19 4.49
C LEU A 115 12.23 -19.56 3.82
N ASN A 116 11.25 -20.45 3.91
CA ASN A 116 11.25 -21.73 3.20
C ASN A 116 10.85 -21.60 1.72
N GLY A 117 10.72 -20.40 1.17
CA GLY A 117 10.45 -20.15 -0.24
C GLY A 117 9.00 -20.42 -0.65
N GLU A 118 8.05 -20.22 0.27
CA GLU A 118 6.62 -20.19 -0.02
C GLU A 118 6.06 -18.78 0.18
N LEU A 119 5.43 -18.22 -0.86
CA LEU A 119 4.77 -16.92 -0.77
C LEU A 119 3.25 -17.08 -0.83
N LYS A 120 2.54 -16.26 -0.03
CA LYS A 120 1.07 -16.21 -0.03
C LYS A 120 0.58 -15.34 -1.18
N TYR A 121 -0.01 -15.98 -2.18
CA TYR A 121 -0.59 -15.32 -3.36
C TYR A 121 -2.07 -14.99 -3.13
N PHE A 122 -2.44 -13.75 -3.46
CA PHE A 122 -3.80 -13.21 -3.39
C PHE A 122 -4.43 -13.38 -2.01
N ALA A 123 -3.63 -13.15 -0.97
CA ALA A 123 -3.98 -13.27 0.45
C ALA A 123 -4.56 -14.64 0.88
N HIS A 124 -4.45 -15.67 0.04
CA HIS A 124 -5.18 -16.93 0.25
C HIS A 124 -4.26 -18.16 0.19
N LYS A 125 -3.59 -18.39 -0.93
CA LYS A 125 -2.88 -19.65 -1.18
C LYS A 125 -1.37 -19.46 -1.14
N PHE A 126 -0.69 -20.30 -0.39
CA PHE A 126 0.77 -20.37 -0.44
C PHE A 126 1.24 -21.18 -1.65
N VAL A 127 2.26 -20.65 -2.32
CA VAL A 127 2.85 -21.25 -3.52
C VAL A 127 4.35 -21.31 -3.34
N LYS A 128 4.98 -22.43 -3.71
CA LYS A 128 6.43 -22.59 -3.69
C LYS A 128 7.05 -21.75 -4.81
N THR A 129 7.80 -20.73 -4.44
CA THR A 129 8.46 -19.79 -5.38
C THR A 129 9.98 -19.83 -5.29
N GLY A 130 10.53 -20.43 -4.24
CA GLY A 130 11.92 -20.21 -3.85
C GLY A 130 12.08 -18.92 -3.03
N PHE A 131 13.26 -18.76 -2.44
CA PHE A 131 13.64 -17.58 -1.68
C PHE A 131 15.08 -17.20 -2.08
N PRO A 132 15.30 -16.07 -2.76
CA PRO A 132 14.30 -15.17 -3.37
C PRO A 132 13.47 -15.84 -4.49
N PRO A 133 12.25 -15.34 -4.82
CA PRO A 133 11.46 -15.86 -5.93
C PRO A 133 12.04 -15.46 -7.30
N ASP A 134 11.72 -16.23 -8.35
CA ASP A 134 11.96 -15.80 -9.75
C ASP A 134 10.92 -14.72 -10.13
N TRP A 135 11.33 -13.44 -10.04
CA TRP A 135 10.48 -12.25 -10.21
C TRP A 135 9.80 -12.10 -11.58
N HIS A 136 10.10 -12.97 -12.54
CA HIS A 136 9.53 -12.93 -13.90
C HIS A 136 8.86 -14.23 -14.30
N ARG A 137 8.74 -15.19 -13.37
CA ARG A 137 8.08 -16.48 -13.60
C ARG A 137 6.75 -16.54 -12.88
N ASP A 138 5.71 -16.95 -13.59
CA ASP A 138 4.45 -17.30 -12.96
C ASP A 138 4.62 -18.67 -12.28
N PRO A 139 4.47 -18.75 -10.95
CA PRO A 139 4.71 -19.99 -10.23
C PRO A 139 3.62 -21.05 -10.43
N VAL A 140 2.48 -20.69 -11.06
CA VAL A 140 1.40 -21.63 -11.37
C VAL A 140 1.59 -22.27 -12.75
N SER A 141 1.75 -21.45 -13.80
CA SER A 141 1.98 -21.98 -15.16
C SER A 141 3.43 -22.39 -15.42
N GLY A 142 4.38 -21.87 -14.65
CA GLY A 142 5.82 -22.04 -14.85
C GLY A 142 6.39 -21.18 -15.99
N ILE A 143 5.57 -20.42 -16.71
CA ILE A 143 6.00 -19.57 -17.82
C ILE A 143 6.81 -18.38 -17.29
N LYS A 144 7.93 -18.09 -17.97
CA LYS A 144 8.82 -16.96 -17.65
C LYS A 144 8.73 -15.87 -18.70
N LEU A 145 8.44 -14.65 -18.28
CA LEU A 145 8.37 -13.47 -19.15
C LEU A 145 9.76 -12.89 -19.44
N ASP A 146 9.93 -12.27 -20.61
CA ASP A 146 11.18 -11.60 -20.98
C ASP A 146 11.38 -10.31 -20.18
N ALA A 147 12.42 -10.31 -19.34
CA ALA A 147 12.75 -9.20 -18.45
C ALA A 147 13.78 -8.22 -19.02
N ARG A 148 14.17 -8.35 -20.29
CA ARG A 148 15.21 -7.52 -20.91
C ARG A 148 14.65 -6.33 -21.70
N LYS A 149 13.35 -6.32 -21.96
CA LYS A 149 12.69 -5.27 -22.74
C LYS A 149 12.33 -4.09 -21.86
N HIS A 150 12.30 -2.89 -22.44
CA HIS A 150 11.67 -1.76 -21.75
C HIS A 150 10.20 -2.10 -21.50
N TRP A 151 9.65 -1.72 -20.34
CA TRP A 151 8.28 -2.12 -19.94
C TRP A 151 7.22 -1.76 -21.00
N SER A 152 7.41 -0.67 -21.74
CA SER A 152 6.48 -0.20 -22.76
C SER A 152 6.46 -1.07 -24.03
N GLU A 153 7.38 -2.02 -24.18
CA GLU A 153 7.45 -2.96 -25.32
C GLU A 153 6.82 -4.30 -24.99
N ILE A 154 6.41 -4.49 -23.74
CA ILE A 154 5.78 -5.72 -23.26
C ILE A 154 4.28 -5.59 -23.53
N SER A 155 3.71 -6.63 -24.14
CA SER A 155 2.28 -6.69 -24.44
C SER A 155 1.47 -6.89 -23.16
N ASN A 156 0.32 -6.23 -23.07
CA ASN A 156 -0.69 -6.52 -22.05
C ASN A 156 -1.50 -7.80 -22.39
N GLU A 157 -1.44 -8.24 -23.65
CA GLU A 157 -2.04 -9.49 -24.13
C GLU A 157 -0.90 -10.52 -24.18
N GLY A 158 -0.80 -11.35 -23.14
CA GLY A 158 0.23 -12.36 -22.97
C GLY A 158 -0.35 -13.71 -22.57
N GLU A 159 0.49 -14.75 -22.61
CA GLU A 159 0.11 -16.13 -22.29
C GLU A 159 -0.12 -16.38 -20.79
N VAL A 160 0.26 -15.40 -19.95
CA VAL A 160 0.20 -15.44 -18.49
C VAL A 160 -0.59 -14.25 -17.99
N ASP A 161 -1.44 -14.47 -16.98
CA ASP A 161 -1.98 -13.36 -16.20
C ASP A 161 -0.84 -12.71 -15.41
N ILE A 162 -0.43 -11.52 -15.84
CA ILE A 162 0.70 -10.77 -15.30
C ILE A 162 0.57 -10.51 -13.79
N LYS A 163 -0.63 -10.59 -13.21
CA LYS A 163 -0.84 -10.48 -11.77
C LYS A 163 -0.08 -11.55 -10.98
N PHE A 164 0.11 -12.76 -11.52
CA PHE A 164 0.92 -13.79 -10.87
C PHE A 164 2.42 -13.44 -10.83
N ILE A 165 2.88 -12.57 -11.74
CA ILE A 165 4.23 -12.02 -11.69
C ILE A 165 4.29 -10.86 -10.68
N TRP A 166 3.31 -9.96 -10.74
CA TRP A 166 3.27 -8.78 -9.88
C TRP A 166 3.03 -9.10 -8.41
N GLU A 167 2.32 -10.18 -8.09
CA GLU A 167 1.96 -10.51 -6.71
C GLU A 167 3.17 -10.66 -5.78
N ALA A 168 4.19 -11.45 -6.17
CA ALA A 168 5.45 -11.51 -5.41
C ALA A 168 6.14 -10.14 -5.36
N SER A 169 6.12 -9.42 -6.49
CA SER A 169 6.70 -8.10 -6.67
C SER A 169 5.99 -6.97 -5.90
N ARG A 170 4.82 -7.20 -5.29
CA ARG A 170 4.18 -6.25 -4.36
C ARG A 170 4.81 -6.24 -2.97
N PHE A 171 5.62 -7.25 -2.66
CA PHE A 171 6.32 -7.37 -1.39
C PHE A 171 5.41 -7.52 -0.15
N SER A 172 4.20 -8.09 -0.29
CA SER A 172 3.28 -8.28 0.84
C SER A 172 3.88 -9.12 1.98
N MET A 173 4.82 -10.02 1.69
CA MET A 173 5.54 -10.81 2.70
C MET A 173 6.33 -9.96 3.70
N VAL A 174 6.68 -8.70 3.36
CA VAL A 174 7.40 -7.80 4.27
C VAL A 174 6.59 -7.51 5.52
N TYR A 175 5.27 -7.35 5.40
CA TYR A 175 4.40 -7.14 6.55
C TYR A 175 4.50 -8.31 7.55
N THR A 176 4.49 -9.54 7.04
CA THR A 176 4.68 -10.75 7.85
C THR A 176 6.06 -10.80 8.51
N LEU A 177 7.14 -10.48 7.77
CA LEU A 177 8.50 -10.45 8.33
C LEU A 177 8.63 -9.45 9.48
N VAL A 178 8.05 -8.26 9.34
CA VAL A 178 8.03 -7.25 10.41
C VAL A 178 7.24 -7.73 11.62
N ARG A 179 6.06 -8.34 11.40
CA ARG A 179 5.22 -8.91 12.47
C ARG A 179 5.94 -10.04 13.22
N ALA A 180 6.60 -10.94 12.51
CA ALA A 180 7.38 -12.02 13.09
C ALA A 180 8.59 -11.51 13.88
N TYR A 181 9.32 -10.52 13.35
CA TYR A 181 10.41 -9.88 14.07
C TYR A 181 9.93 -9.20 15.35
N ALA A 182 8.79 -8.49 15.32
CA ALA A 182 8.24 -7.86 16.52
C ALA A 182 7.87 -8.87 17.61
N SER A 183 7.48 -10.09 17.24
CA SER A 183 7.18 -11.18 18.16
C SER A 183 8.43 -11.87 18.72
N THR A 184 9.39 -12.18 17.85
CA THR A 184 10.50 -13.11 18.17
C THR A 184 11.85 -12.44 18.43
N ARG A 185 12.06 -11.23 17.88
CA ARG A 185 13.35 -10.51 17.81
C ARG A 185 14.43 -11.20 17.02
N GLU A 186 14.09 -12.18 16.19
CA GLU A 186 15.09 -12.87 15.38
C GLU A 186 15.51 -12.00 14.18
N GLU A 187 16.77 -11.55 14.18
CA GLU A 187 17.33 -10.66 13.15
C GLU A 187 17.29 -11.26 11.73
N ARG A 188 17.15 -12.60 11.60
CA ARG A 188 17.01 -13.27 10.30
C ARG A 188 15.83 -12.75 9.47
N PHE A 189 14.76 -12.26 10.10
CA PHE A 189 13.63 -11.67 9.37
C PHE A 189 13.99 -10.33 8.73
N ALA A 190 14.86 -9.54 9.36
CA ALA A 190 15.38 -8.31 8.78
C ALA A 190 16.41 -8.60 7.68
N GLU A 191 17.26 -9.62 7.86
CA GLU A 191 18.18 -10.06 6.81
C GLU A 191 17.42 -10.56 5.57
N ALA A 192 16.37 -11.35 5.78
CA ALA A 192 15.48 -11.83 4.72
C ALA A 192 14.83 -10.69 3.92
N PHE A 193 14.40 -9.62 4.60
CA PHE A 193 13.90 -8.42 3.93
C PHE A 193 14.95 -7.82 2.98
N TRP A 194 16.20 -7.67 3.44
CA TRP A 194 17.25 -7.10 2.63
C TRP A 194 17.68 -8.00 1.48
N GLU A 195 17.76 -9.32 1.69
CA GLU A 195 18.02 -10.30 0.63
C GLU A 195 17.00 -10.19 -0.51
N LEU A 196 15.70 -10.10 -0.16
CA LEU A 196 14.63 -9.92 -1.14
C LEU A 196 14.73 -8.59 -1.90
N VAL A 197 15.01 -7.49 -1.20
CA VAL A 197 15.14 -6.15 -1.83
C VAL A 197 16.33 -6.11 -2.79
N GLN A 198 17.48 -6.64 -2.38
CA GLN A 198 18.69 -6.69 -3.21
C GLN A 198 18.51 -7.59 -4.43
N ALA A 199 18.00 -8.81 -4.24
CA ALA A 199 17.71 -9.73 -5.33
C ALA A 199 16.69 -9.16 -6.32
N TRP A 200 15.71 -8.39 -5.82
CA TRP A 200 14.78 -7.69 -6.69
C TRP A 200 15.46 -6.62 -7.53
N ALA A 201 16.31 -5.79 -6.93
CA ALA A 201 17.04 -4.75 -7.63
C ALA A 201 17.92 -5.35 -8.74
N GLU A 202 18.64 -6.42 -8.44
CA GLU A 202 19.49 -7.14 -9.41
C GLU A 202 18.68 -7.68 -10.59
N ALA A 203 17.50 -8.26 -10.34
CA ALA A 203 16.65 -8.83 -11.38
C ALA A 203 15.81 -7.79 -12.14
N ASN A 204 15.63 -6.57 -11.62
CA ASN A 204 14.70 -5.59 -12.19
C ASN A 204 15.36 -4.22 -12.37
N PRO A 205 16.24 -4.05 -13.38
CA PRO A 205 16.82 -2.75 -13.71
C PRO A 205 15.73 -1.70 -13.99
N PRO A 206 15.97 -0.41 -13.67
CA PRO A 206 15.02 0.68 -13.90
C PRO A 206 14.35 0.63 -15.27
N ASN A 207 13.02 0.71 -15.27
CA ASN A 207 12.17 0.71 -16.46
C ASN A 207 12.29 -0.53 -17.37
N THR A 208 12.81 -1.65 -16.86
CA THR A 208 13.13 -2.84 -17.67
C THR A 208 12.41 -4.08 -17.12
N GLY A 209 11.61 -4.74 -17.96
CA GLY A 209 10.86 -5.94 -17.61
C GLY A 209 9.42 -5.68 -17.11
N PRO A 210 8.66 -6.78 -16.86
CA PRO A 210 7.22 -6.72 -16.60
C PRO A 210 6.86 -6.01 -15.29
N ASN A 211 7.75 -6.02 -14.29
CA ASN A 211 7.52 -5.42 -12.98
C ASN A 211 7.45 -3.88 -12.99
N TRP A 212 7.81 -3.23 -14.10
CA TRP A 212 7.77 -1.78 -14.28
C TRP A 212 6.56 -1.30 -15.10
N MET A 213 5.75 -2.21 -15.66
CA MET A 213 4.65 -1.89 -16.57
C MET A 213 3.54 -1.08 -15.91
N ASP A 214 3.30 -1.30 -14.63
CA ASP A 214 2.19 -0.66 -13.90
C ASP A 214 2.70 0.16 -12.70
N GLY A 215 2.17 1.38 -12.54
CA GLY A 215 2.61 2.30 -11.50
C GLY A 215 1.98 2.02 -10.14
N GLN A 216 0.79 1.42 -10.11
CA GLN A 216 0.16 0.98 -8.86
C GLN A 216 1.05 -0.11 -8.22
N GLU A 217 1.58 -1.03 -9.03
CA GLU A 217 2.50 -2.06 -8.53
C GLU A 217 3.81 -1.47 -7.99
N ALA A 218 4.31 -0.39 -8.58
CA ALA A 218 5.43 0.36 -8.04
C ALA A 218 5.07 1.04 -6.70
N ALA A 219 3.88 1.62 -6.58
CA ALA A 219 3.43 2.30 -5.37
C ALA A 219 3.17 1.33 -4.20
N LEU A 220 2.53 0.18 -4.46
CA LEU A 220 2.31 -0.85 -3.44
C LEU A 220 3.63 -1.43 -2.92
N ARG A 221 4.60 -1.64 -3.82
CA ARG A 221 5.95 -2.06 -3.45
C ARG A 221 6.66 -1.02 -2.58
N LEU A 222 6.58 0.27 -2.94
CA LEU A 222 7.10 1.35 -2.09
C LEU A 222 6.46 1.34 -0.70
N MET A 223 5.17 1.09 -0.60
CA MET A 223 4.45 0.95 0.67
C MET A 223 5.04 -0.17 1.54
N ALA A 224 5.16 -1.38 0.98
CA ALA A 224 5.70 -2.53 1.71
C ALA A 224 7.18 -2.33 2.08
N TRP A 225 7.99 -1.85 1.13
CA TRP A 225 9.41 -1.58 1.33
C TRP A 225 9.67 -0.55 2.42
N THR A 226 8.94 0.57 2.41
CA THR A 226 9.11 1.60 3.45
C THR A 226 8.65 1.09 4.81
N PHE A 227 7.60 0.27 4.88
CA PHE A 227 7.21 -0.39 6.12
C PHE A 227 8.33 -1.27 6.70
N GLY A 228 8.94 -2.13 5.88
CA GLY A 228 10.10 -2.94 6.29
C GLY A 228 11.34 -2.11 6.65
N PHE A 229 11.69 -1.13 5.81
CA PHE A 229 12.83 -0.26 6.02
C PHE A 229 12.76 0.47 7.37
N TYR A 230 11.61 1.05 7.70
CA TYR A 230 11.42 1.75 8.97
C TYR A 230 11.35 0.79 10.17
N ALA A 231 10.92 -0.46 9.98
CA ALA A 231 10.93 -1.47 11.04
C ALA A 231 12.35 -1.95 11.38
N PHE A 232 13.23 -2.00 10.37
CA PHE A 232 14.56 -2.61 10.48
C PHE A 232 15.73 -1.61 10.42
N MET A 233 15.48 -0.31 10.27
CA MET A 233 16.51 0.73 10.03
C MET A 233 17.65 0.75 11.06
N ASP A 234 17.31 0.39 12.29
CA ASP A 234 18.20 0.44 13.45
C ASP A 234 18.87 -0.92 13.73
N LEU A 235 18.67 -1.93 12.86
CA LEU A 235 19.29 -3.25 12.99
C LEU A 235 20.62 -3.36 12.23
N PRO A 236 21.54 -4.25 12.65
CA PRO A 236 22.84 -4.44 12.01
C PRO A 236 22.76 -4.81 10.53
N SER A 237 21.72 -5.55 10.13
CA SER A 237 21.47 -5.92 8.73
C SER A 237 21.18 -4.70 7.84
N THR A 238 20.75 -3.56 8.40
CA THR A 238 20.55 -2.32 7.66
C THR A 238 21.85 -1.53 7.54
N THR A 239 22.75 -2.03 6.70
CA THR A 239 24.07 -1.42 6.46
C THR A 239 23.97 -0.07 5.76
N PRO A 240 25.01 0.79 5.83
CA PRO A 240 25.03 2.06 5.11
C PRO A 240 24.80 1.93 3.59
N GLU A 241 25.35 0.89 2.96
CA GLU A 241 25.20 0.60 1.54
C GLU A 241 23.76 0.25 1.20
N ARG A 242 23.11 -0.58 2.05
CA ARG A 242 21.69 -0.93 1.92
C ARG A 242 20.80 0.30 2.04
N ILE A 243 21.08 1.21 2.98
CA ILE A 243 20.36 2.49 3.11
C ILE A 243 20.52 3.34 1.85
N ALA A 244 21.76 3.50 1.34
CA ALA A 244 22.03 4.28 0.14
C ALA A 244 21.34 3.69 -1.11
N GLN A 245 21.46 2.38 -1.32
CA GLN A 245 20.80 1.67 -2.43
C GLN A 245 19.27 1.78 -2.33
N PHE A 246 18.72 1.59 -1.14
CA PHE A 246 17.28 1.67 -0.90
C PHE A 246 16.72 3.05 -1.25
N THR A 247 17.40 4.13 -0.83
CA THR A 247 16.99 5.49 -1.18
C THR A 247 17.01 5.74 -2.69
N VAL A 248 18.01 5.21 -3.41
CA VAL A 248 18.03 5.25 -4.88
C VAL A 248 16.82 4.51 -5.45
N MET A 249 16.52 3.32 -4.94
CA MET A 249 15.35 2.54 -5.38
C MET A 249 14.05 3.33 -5.18
N VAL A 250 13.86 3.97 -4.03
CA VAL A 250 12.70 4.83 -3.77
C VAL A 250 12.60 5.98 -4.79
N ALA A 251 13.70 6.69 -5.01
CA ALA A 251 13.75 7.81 -5.94
C ALA A 251 13.40 7.41 -7.38
N VAL A 252 13.90 6.27 -7.84
CA VAL A 252 13.62 5.73 -9.18
C VAL A 252 12.14 5.35 -9.34
N HIS A 253 11.54 4.70 -8.34
CA HIS A 253 10.12 4.34 -8.41
C HIS A 253 9.23 5.58 -8.40
N ALA A 254 9.53 6.57 -7.56
CA ALA A 254 8.82 7.84 -7.55
C ALA A 254 8.95 8.58 -8.91
N GLU A 255 10.15 8.61 -9.51
CA GLU A 255 10.36 9.21 -10.84
C GLU A 255 9.54 8.47 -11.92
N ARG A 256 9.52 7.14 -11.90
CA ARG A 256 8.74 6.34 -12.86
C ARG A 256 7.25 6.62 -12.73
N ILE A 257 6.72 6.62 -11.50
CA ILE A 257 5.31 6.92 -11.24
C ILE A 257 5.01 8.32 -11.76
N TYR A 258 5.81 9.32 -11.37
CA TYR A 258 5.59 10.72 -11.75
C TYR A 258 5.59 10.92 -13.27
N LYS A 259 6.56 10.32 -13.99
CA LYS A 259 6.68 10.47 -15.45
C LYS A 259 5.53 9.81 -16.23
N ASN A 260 4.83 8.83 -15.64
CA ASN A 260 3.74 8.11 -16.31
C ASN A 260 2.35 8.30 -15.66
N ILE A 261 2.23 9.08 -14.57
CA ILE A 261 1.01 9.31 -13.79
C ILE A 261 -0.21 9.73 -14.62
N GLY A 262 0.01 10.43 -15.75
CA GLY A 262 -1.06 10.80 -16.67
C GLY A 262 -1.83 9.59 -17.21
N TYR A 263 -1.17 8.43 -17.36
CA TYR A 263 -1.84 7.19 -17.73
C TYR A 263 -2.82 6.76 -16.63
N ALA A 264 -2.38 6.75 -15.36
CA ALA A 264 -3.21 6.41 -14.21
C ALA A 264 -4.44 7.32 -14.12
N ILE A 265 -4.25 8.64 -14.19
CA ILE A 265 -5.33 9.64 -14.22
C ILE A 265 -6.33 9.33 -15.34
N SER A 266 -5.85 8.90 -16.51
CA SER A 266 -6.74 8.54 -17.63
C SER A 266 -7.60 7.31 -17.38
N THR A 267 -7.23 6.42 -16.45
CA THR A 267 -8.02 5.22 -16.12
C THR A 267 -9.28 5.55 -15.32
N ARG A 268 -9.30 6.67 -14.58
CA ARG A 268 -10.37 7.04 -13.63
C ARG A 268 -10.72 5.90 -12.66
N SER A 269 -9.69 5.24 -12.14
CA SER A 269 -9.81 4.07 -11.26
C SER A 269 -8.95 4.20 -10.00
N ASN A 270 -8.89 3.14 -9.20
CA ASN A 270 -8.01 3.03 -8.04
C ASN A 270 -6.51 3.24 -8.38
N HIS A 271 -6.08 3.05 -9.63
CA HIS A 271 -4.71 3.30 -10.07
C HIS A 271 -4.26 4.75 -9.84
N THR A 272 -5.16 5.74 -10.03
CA THR A 272 -4.79 7.13 -9.76
C THR A 272 -4.51 7.35 -8.27
N ILE A 273 -5.32 6.74 -7.39
CA ILE A 273 -5.19 6.85 -5.93
C ILE A 273 -3.90 6.17 -5.47
N SER A 274 -3.62 4.96 -5.93
CA SER A 274 -2.40 4.22 -5.56
C SER A 274 -1.13 4.88 -6.07
N GLU A 275 -1.10 5.35 -7.32
CA GLU A 275 0.06 6.06 -7.84
C GLU A 275 0.26 7.42 -7.17
N ALA A 276 -0.81 8.17 -6.89
CA ALA A 276 -0.74 9.41 -6.11
C ALA A 276 -0.24 9.16 -4.68
N PHE A 277 -0.69 8.08 -4.05
CA PHE A 277 -0.20 7.62 -2.75
C PHE A 277 1.31 7.32 -2.80
N GLY A 278 1.80 6.59 -3.82
CA GLY A 278 3.22 6.29 -3.96
C GLY A 278 4.10 7.55 -4.09
N LEU A 279 3.65 8.56 -4.83
CA LEU A 279 4.33 9.86 -4.91
C LEU A 279 4.33 10.60 -3.59
N TRP A 280 3.16 10.68 -2.94
CA TRP A 280 3.02 11.32 -1.65
C TRP A 280 3.91 10.66 -0.59
N LEU A 281 3.93 9.32 -0.55
CA LEU A 281 4.72 8.51 0.36
C LEU A 281 6.22 8.74 0.19
N ALA A 282 6.71 8.75 -1.06
CA ALA A 282 8.10 9.05 -1.34
C ALA A 282 8.47 10.48 -0.92
N GLY A 283 7.59 11.45 -1.21
CA GLY A 283 7.81 12.85 -0.87
C GLY A 283 7.83 13.15 0.64
N ILE A 284 6.98 12.46 1.42
CA ILE A 284 6.91 12.67 2.88
C ILE A 284 8.02 11.91 3.64
N LEU A 285 8.41 10.71 3.20
CA LEU A 285 9.38 9.87 3.90
C LEU A 285 10.84 10.05 3.45
N PHE A 286 11.07 10.69 2.29
CA PHE A 286 12.40 10.94 1.76
C PHE A 286 12.56 12.41 1.35
N PRO A 287 12.38 13.36 2.30
CA PRO A 287 12.46 14.79 2.04
C PRO A 287 13.84 15.24 1.54
N GLU A 288 14.87 14.42 1.65
CA GLU A 288 16.21 14.69 1.12
C GLU A 288 16.32 14.56 -0.41
N LEU A 289 15.34 13.94 -1.08
CA LEU A 289 15.35 13.78 -2.53
C LEU A 289 15.05 15.12 -3.21
N LYS A 290 15.73 15.41 -4.33
CA LYS A 290 15.62 16.68 -5.08
C LYS A 290 14.20 17.02 -5.54
N ASP A 291 13.39 16.01 -5.83
CA ASP A 291 12.00 16.14 -6.31
C ASP A 291 10.98 15.82 -5.18
N ALA A 292 11.40 15.67 -3.92
CA ALA A 292 10.54 15.26 -2.82
C ALA A 292 9.33 16.19 -2.63
N GLU A 293 9.53 17.51 -2.58
CA GLU A 293 8.44 18.49 -2.42
C GLU A 293 7.44 18.43 -3.57
N LYS A 294 7.96 18.20 -4.79
CA LYS A 294 7.14 18.07 -5.99
C LYS A 294 6.29 16.80 -5.93
N TYR A 295 6.85 15.68 -5.49
CA TYR A 295 6.10 14.43 -5.33
C TYR A 295 5.10 14.52 -4.18
N PHE A 296 5.49 15.09 -3.04
CA PHE A 296 4.63 15.34 -1.90
C PHE A 296 3.42 16.21 -2.27
N GLY A 297 3.66 17.40 -2.81
CA GLY A 297 2.60 18.35 -3.14
C GLY A 297 1.66 17.84 -4.24
N PHE A 298 2.20 17.18 -5.27
CA PHE A 298 1.39 16.63 -6.35
C PHE A 298 0.59 15.40 -5.92
N GLY A 299 1.21 14.48 -5.17
CA GLY A 299 0.54 13.31 -4.62
C GLY A 299 -0.58 13.69 -3.65
N CYS A 300 -0.32 14.64 -2.73
CA CYS A 300 -1.35 15.17 -1.82
C CYS A 300 -2.54 15.76 -2.58
N LYS A 301 -2.28 16.63 -3.57
CA LYS A 301 -3.32 17.22 -4.41
C LYS A 301 -4.16 16.16 -5.11
N LEU A 302 -3.55 15.14 -5.70
CA LEU A 302 -4.27 14.07 -6.39
C LEU A 302 -5.10 13.23 -5.41
N LEU A 303 -4.56 12.86 -4.25
CA LEU A 303 -5.31 12.11 -3.23
C LEU A 303 -6.58 12.85 -2.78
N GLU A 304 -6.49 14.17 -2.56
CA GLU A 304 -7.62 15.05 -2.25
C GLU A 304 -8.65 15.08 -3.38
N GLN A 305 -8.19 15.25 -4.63
CA GLN A 305 -9.06 15.30 -5.81
C GLN A 305 -9.78 13.96 -6.04
N GLU A 306 -9.06 12.85 -5.95
CA GLU A 306 -9.62 11.52 -6.17
C GLU A 306 -10.54 11.08 -5.02
N ALA A 307 -10.28 11.51 -3.77
CA ALA A 307 -11.22 11.29 -2.67
C ALA A 307 -12.56 12.00 -2.94
N ALA A 308 -12.51 13.25 -3.42
CA ALA A 308 -13.70 14.00 -3.77
C ALA A 308 -14.44 13.43 -5.00
N ALA A 309 -13.70 12.92 -5.98
CA ALA A 309 -14.24 12.42 -7.23
C ALA A 309 -14.77 10.98 -7.16
N GLN A 310 -14.08 10.11 -6.41
CA GLN A 310 -14.35 8.67 -6.40
C GLN A 310 -15.09 8.19 -5.14
N ILE A 311 -15.04 8.92 -4.02
CA ILE A 311 -15.84 8.61 -2.83
C ILE A 311 -17.04 9.56 -2.80
N PHE A 312 -18.23 9.02 -3.01
CA PHE A 312 -19.44 9.81 -3.09
C PHE A 312 -19.87 10.41 -1.73
N PRO A 313 -20.77 11.41 -1.73
CA PRO A 313 -21.15 12.08 -0.48
C PRO A 313 -21.75 11.16 0.57
N ASP A 314 -22.30 10.02 0.17
CA ASP A 314 -22.86 8.99 1.04
C ASP A 314 -21.84 7.92 1.47
N GLY A 315 -20.57 8.05 1.07
CA GLY A 315 -19.49 7.13 1.43
C GLY A 315 -19.29 5.98 0.45
N THR A 316 -20.16 5.80 -0.55
CA THR A 316 -19.99 4.76 -1.57
C THR A 316 -18.85 5.07 -2.55
N TYR A 317 -18.32 4.03 -3.22
CA TYR A 317 -17.16 4.14 -4.11
C TYR A 317 -17.54 4.02 -5.59
N SER A 318 -16.96 4.87 -6.44
CA SER A 318 -17.31 5.02 -7.86
C SER A 318 -16.98 3.83 -8.75
N MET A 319 -16.18 2.86 -8.29
CA MET A 319 -15.96 1.60 -9.02
C MET A 319 -17.02 0.52 -8.73
N TYR A 320 -17.95 0.78 -7.80
CA TYR A 320 -19.04 -0.16 -7.45
C TYR A 320 -18.53 -1.58 -7.11
N ALA A 321 -17.38 -1.67 -6.44
CA ALA A 321 -16.73 -2.92 -6.07
C ALA A 321 -16.20 -2.84 -4.64
N LEU A 322 -16.69 -3.72 -3.75
CA LEU A 322 -16.35 -3.64 -2.33
C LEU A 322 -14.89 -4.01 -2.04
N ASN A 323 -14.27 -4.88 -2.86
CA ASN A 323 -12.84 -5.18 -2.69
C ASN A 323 -11.97 -3.97 -3.10
N TYR A 324 -12.33 -3.28 -4.19
CA TYR A 324 -11.61 -2.05 -4.57
C TYR A 324 -11.91 -0.87 -3.65
N HIS A 325 -13.08 -0.84 -3.00
CA HIS A 325 -13.35 0.12 -1.94
C HIS A 325 -12.44 -0.14 -0.73
N ARG A 326 -12.29 -1.40 -0.29
CA ARG A 326 -11.31 -1.77 0.74
C ARG A 326 -9.88 -1.40 0.34
N PHE A 327 -9.50 -1.68 -0.91
CA PHE A 327 -8.18 -1.37 -1.44
C PHE A 327 -7.82 0.11 -1.25
N ILE A 328 -8.70 1.03 -1.67
CA ILE A 328 -8.40 2.46 -1.55
C ILE A 328 -8.42 2.94 -0.10
N LEU A 329 -9.24 2.34 0.76
CA LEU A 329 -9.31 2.72 2.17
C LEU A 329 -8.05 2.36 2.94
N HIS A 330 -7.40 1.22 2.64
CA HIS A 330 -6.07 0.93 3.20
C HIS A 330 -5.05 2.03 2.88
N LEU A 331 -5.04 2.51 1.64
CA LEU A 331 -4.14 3.60 1.23
C LEU A 331 -4.47 4.90 1.97
N TYR A 332 -5.75 5.26 2.07
CA TYR A 332 -6.16 6.48 2.79
C TYR A 332 -5.91 6.40 4.29
N PHE A 333 -6.15 5.26 4.95
CA PHE A 333 -5.86 5.10 6.38
C PHE A 333 -4.37 5.23 6.68
N TYR A 334 -3.53 4.58 5.86
CA TYR A 334 -2.08 4.71 5.95
C TYR A 334 -1.65 6.16 5.74
N ALA A 335 -2.16 6.82 4.70
CA ALA A 335 -1.80 8.20 4.38
C ALA A 335 -2.24 9.20 5.45
N ILE A 336 -3.48 9.10 5.93
CA ILE A 336 -4.00 9.99 6.98
C ILE A 336 -3.15 9.87 8.24
N ARG A 337 -2.90 8.63 8.70
CA ARG A 337 -2.15 8.41 9.92
C ARG A 337 -0.69 8.87 9.80
N LEU A 338 -0.03 8.56 8.69
CA LEU A 338 1.35 8.97 8.48
C LEU A 338 1.48 10.48 8.28
N GLY A 339 0.50 11.12 7.63
CA GLY A 339 0.41 12.58 7.52
C GLY A 339 0.30 13.25 8.88
N GLU A 340 -0.55 12.73 9.78
CA GLU A 340 -0.65 13.21 11.17
C GLU A 340 0.67 13.12 11.92
N LEU A 341 1.37 11.99 11.83
CA LEU A 341 2.68 11.77 12.48
C LEU A 341 3.75 12.76 12.01
N ASN A 342 3.66 13.25 10.79
CA ASN A 342 4.61 14.17 10.18
C ASN A 342 4.10 15.63 10.13
N GLY A 343 3.11 15.97 10.96
CA GLY A 343 2.57 17.34 11.03
C GLY A 343 1.94 17.85 9.73
N SER A 344 1.56 16.94 8.83
CA SER A 344 1.02 17.22 7.50
C SER A 344 -0.32 16.50 7.29
N PRO A 345 -1.35 16.81 8.09
CA PRO A 345 -2.65 16.14 7.99
C PRO A 345 -3.36 16.49 6.67
N PHE A 346 -4.10 15.53 6.13
CA PHE A 346 -5.03 15.76 5.01
C PHE A 346 -6.23 16.63 5.44
N SER A 347 -6.95 17.15 4.46
CA SER A 347 -8.13 18.00 4.68
C SER A 347 -9.26 17.26 5.40
N GLU A 348 -10.05 18.01 6.16
CA GLU A 348 -11.28 17.48 6.77
C GLU A 348 -12.30 17.03 5.71
N ALA A 349 -12.24 17.58 4.49
CA ALA A 349 -13.09 17.14 3.40
C ALA A 349 -12.74 15.69 2.97
N LEU A 350 -11.45 15.38 2.80
CA LEU A 350 -11.00 14.01 2.50
C LEU A 350 -11.30 13.08 3.67
N LYS A 351 -10.93 13.45 4.91
CA LYS A 351 -11.19 12.62 6.09
C LYS A 351 -12.69 12.33 6.25
N GLY A 352 -13.55 13.33 6.01
CA GLY A 352 -15.00 13.15 6.04
C GLY A 352 -15.52 12.17 4.99
N ARG A 353 -14.92 12.11 3.79
CA ARG A 353 -15.27 11.12 2.74
C ARG A 353 -14.89 9.71 3.16
N VAL A 354 -13.67 9.56 3.69
CA VAL A 354 -13.15 8.29 4.21
C VAL A 354 -13.97 7.79 5.40
N ALA A 355 -14.33 8.67 6.34
CA ALA A 355 -15.20 8.33 7.47
C ALA A 355 -16.58 7.83 7.02
N ARG A 356 -17.20 8.49 6.03
CA ARG A 356 -18.48 8.03 5.47
C ARG A 356 -18.37 6.68 4.75
N SER A 357 -17.21 6.38 4.17
CA SER A 357 -16.97 5.03 3.60
C SER A 357 -16.95 3.95 4.68
N VAL A 358 -16.35 4.23 5.84
CA VAL A 358 -16.38 3.33 7.00
C VAL A 358 -17.82 3.12 7.44
N ASP A 359 -18.61 4.20 7.55
CA ASP A 359 -20.02 4.13 7.91
C ASP A 359 -20.84 3.30 6.91
N TYR A 360 -20.68 3.55 5.61
CA TYR A 360 -21.33 2.75 4.57
C TYR A 360 -21.00 1.26 4.68
N LEU A 361 -19.72 0.90 4.72
CA LEU A 361 -19.30 -0.50 4.78
C LEU A 361 -19.74 -1.18 6.09
N SER A 362 -19.79 -0.45 7.21
CA SER A 362 -20.36 -0.97 8.46
C SER A 362 -21.84 -1.32 8.34
N GLN A 363 -22.60 -0.68 7.44
CA GLN A 363 -24.01 -1.06 7.22
C GLN A 363 -24.16 -2.37 6.42
N LEU A 364 -23.09 -2.83 5.76
CA LEU A 364 -23.10 -4.03 4.92
C LEU A 364 -22.56 -5.28 5.62
N ILE A 365 -21.82 -5.11 6.71
CA ILE A 365 -21.10 -6.19 7.35
C ILE A 365 -22.01 -7.04 8.23
N ASP A 366 -21.84 -8.35 8.16
CA ASP A 366 -22.26 -9.26 9.22
C ASP A 366 -21.25 -9.15 10.38
N PRO A 367 -21.63 -8.60 11.55
CA PRO A 367 -20.69 -8.36 12.64
C PRO A 367 -20.12 -9.65 13.27
N GLU A 368 -20.80 -10.79 13.12
CA GLU A 368 -20.34 -12.06 13.70
C GLU A 368 -19.23 -12.70 12.86
N THR A 369 -19.44 -12.76 11.54
CA THR A 369 -18.47 -13.35 10.61
C THR A 369 -17.47 -12.35 10.07
N GLY A 370 -17.79 -11.06 10.10
CA GLY A 370 -17.04 -9.99 9.45
C GLY A 370 -17.23 -9.92 7.94
N HIS A 371 -18.09 -10.75 7.36
CA HIS A 371 -18.30 -10.81 5.92
C HIS A 371 -19.14 -9.66 5.40
N VAL A 372 -18.85 -9.23 4.18
CA VAL A 372 -19.67 -8.33 3.37
C VAL A 372 -20.10 -9.04 2.07
N PRO A 373 -21.14 -8.57 1.38
CA PRO A 373 -21.51 -9.12 0.07
C PRO A 373 -20.34 -9.08 -0.92
N VAL A 374 -20.15 -10.14 -1.70
CA VAL A 374 -19.19 -10.12 -2.82
C VAL A 374 -19.84 -9.35 -3.98
N TYR A 375 -19.59 -8.05 -4.04
CA TYR A 375 -20.19 -7.15 -5.00
C TYR A 375 -19.14 -6.39 -5.83
N GLY A 376 -19.35 -6.36 -7.15
CA GLY A 376 -18.45 -5.77 -8.14
C GLY A 376 -17.20 -6.62 -8.44
N SER A 377 -16.25 -6.03 -9.16
CA SER A 377 -14.99 -6.69 -9.53
C SER A 377 -14.14 -7.02 -8.30
N ASN A 378 -13.61 -8.23 -8.25
CA ASN A 378 -12.75 -8.69 -7.18
C ASN A 378 -11.67 -9.61 -7.76
N ASP A 379 -10.40 -9.22 -7.59
CA ASP A 379 -9.23 -9.99 -8.01
C ASP A 379 -8.32 -10.37 -6.82
N GLY A 380 -8.86 -10.37 -5.60
CA GLY A 380 -8.12 -10.80 -4.41
C GLY A 380 -7.15 -9.75 -3.86
N ALA A 381 -7.15 -8.52 -4.37
CA ALA A 381 -6.22 -7.49 -3.91
C ALA A 381 -6.44 -7.12 -2.43
N LEU A 382 -5.38 -7.26 -1.62
CA LEU A 382 -5.33 -6.86 -0.22
C LEU A 382 -4.05 -6.05 0.03
N VAL A 383 -4.19 -4.73 0.18
CA VAL A 383 -3.05 -3.80 0.24
C VAL A 383 -2.25 -3.89 1.54
N LEU A 384 -2.92 -4.11 2.67
CA LEU A 384 -2.32 -3.97 4.00
C LEU A 384 -2.64 -5.21 4.87
N PRO A 385 -1.97 -6.36 4.62
CA PRO A 385 -2.18 -7.60 5.36
C PRO A 385 -1.45 -7.59 6.72
N LEU A 386 -1.89 -6.74 7.65
CA LEU A 386 -1.28 -6.57 8.97
C LEU A 386 -1.86 -7.47 10.06
N ASN A 387 -2.73 -8.41 9.69
CA ASN A 387 -3.39 -9.34 10.58
C ASN A 387 -3.53 -10.73 9.90
N ASN A 388 -4.04 -11.72 10.64
CA ASN A 388 -4.30 -13.07 10.13
C ASN A 388 -5.80 -13.41 9.98
N CYS A 389 -6.69 -12.40 9.96
CA CYS A 389 -8.10 -12.63 9.65
C CYS A 389 -8.24 -13.13 8.20
N ASP A 390 -9.34 -13.82 7.90
CA ASP A 390 -9.61 -14.27 6.53
C ASP A 390 -9.76 -13.07 5.58
N PHE A 391 -9.42 -13.24 4.31
CA PHE A 391 -9.60 -12.22 3.28
C PHE A 391 -11.05 -11.72 3.18
N THR A 392 -12.06 -12.53 3.51
CA THR A 392 -13.46 -12.10 3.51
C THR A 392 -13.87 -11.31 4.74
N ASP A 393 -13.02 -11.23 5.77
CA ASP A 393 -13.28 -10.48 7.00
C ASP A 393 -12.93 -8.99 6.82
N TYR A 394 -13.94 -8.12 6.94
CA TYR A 394 -13.81 -6.67 6.82
C TYR A 394 -13.69 -5.98 8.19
N ARG A 395 -13.75 -6.71 9.30
CA ARG A 395 -13.59 -6.13 10.64
C ARG A 395 -12.24 -5.42 10.83
N PRO A 396 -11.08 -5.94 10.37
CA PRO A 396 -9.81 -5.23 10.53
C PRO A 396 -9.82 -3.83 9.90
N LEU A 397 -10.31 -3.75 8.65
CA LEU A 397 -10.49 -2.49 7.93
C LEU A 397 -11.40 -1.52 8.68
N LEU A 398 -12.59 -1.98 9.09
CA LEU A 398 -13.60 -1.14 9.71
C LEU A 398 -13.20 -0.68 11.11
N GLN A 399 -12.60 -1.57 11.89
CA GLN A 399 -12.11 -1.28 13.24
C GLN A 399 -11.00 -0.22 13.18
N LEU A 400 -10.00 -0.41 12.29
CA LEU A 400 -8.96 0.59 12.04
C LEU A 400 -9.54 1.92 11.58
N GLY A 401 -10.44 1.90 10.60
CA GLY A 401 -11.06 3.10 10.04
C GLY A 401 -11.85 3.89 11.08
N SER A 402 -12.67 3.21 11.88
CA SER A 402 -13.42 3.85 12.96
C SER A 402 -12.51 4.43 14.02
N TYR A 403 -11.46 3.71 14.42
CA TYR A 403 -10.52 4.22 15.39
C TYR A 403 -9.73 5.43 14.86
N LEU A 404 -9.27 5.41 13.62
CA LEU A 404 -8.57 6.54 13.02
C LEU A 404 -9.47 7.78 12.92
N MET A 405 -10.70 7.62 12.43
CA MET A 405 -11.59 8.74 12.11
C MET A 405 -12.39 9.26 13.31
N LYS A 406 -12.79 8.38 14.23
CA LYS A 406 -13.73 8.69 15.33
C LYS A 406 -13.17 8.40 16.72
N LYS A 407 -12.03 7.71 16.82
CA LYS A 407 -11.45 7.21 18.08
C LYS A 407 -12.39 6.23 18.80
N GLU A 408 -13.18 5.48 18.03
CA GLU A 408 -14.17 4.51 18.51
C GLU A 408 -13.86 3.12 17.96
N LEU A 409 -14.23 2.07 18.71
CA LEU A 409 -14.18 0.68 18.27
C LEU A 409 -15.58 0.21 17.88
N LEU A 410 -15.74 -0.36 16.69
CA LEU A 410 -17.04 -0.84 16.18
C LEU A 410 -17.36 -2.25 16.68
N PHE A 411 -16.33 -3.06 16.89
CA PHE A 411 -16.45 -4.44 17.34
C PHE A 411 -15.83 -4.58 18.72
N SER A 412 -16.31 -5.59 19.45
CA SER A 412 -15.55 -6.10 20.59
C SER A 412 -14.17 -6.56 20.10
N PRO A 413 -13.13 -6.50 20.94
CA PRO A 413 -11.82 -7.00 20.62
C PRO A 413 -11.74 -8.43 20.15
N GLY A 414 -10.82 -8.59 19.22
CA GLY A 414 -10.54 -9.82 18.52
C GLY A 414 -9.31 -9.64 17.62
N PRO A 415 -8.99 -10.65 16.80
CA PRO A 415 -7.82 -10.62 15.93
C PRO A 415 -7.78 -9.42 14.96
N TRP A 416 -8.93 -8.80 14.68
CA TRP A 416 -9.06 -7.61 13.84
C TRP A 416 -8.50 -6.31 14.43
N ASP A 417 -8.12 -6.28 15.71
CA ASP A 417 -7.51 -5.09 16.32
C ASP A 417 -6.03 -4.89 15.96
N GLU A 418 -5.38 -5.90 15.36
CA GLU A 418 -3.94 -5.86 15.09
C GLU A 418 -3.54 -4.71 14.16
N ASP A 419 -4.37 -4.37 13.17
CA ASP A 419 -4.12 -3.24 12.26
C ASP A 419 -4.01 -1.90 13.01
N ILE A 420 -4.78 -1.73 14.10
CA ILE A 420 -4.72 -0.53 14.95
C ILE A 420 -3.36 -0.46 15.66
N PHE A 421 -2.88 -1.58 16.18
CA PHE A 421 -1.57 -1.65 16.85
C PHE A 421 -0.47 -1.15 15.91
N TRP A 422 -0.46 -1.65 14.68
CA TRP A 422 0.59 -1.32 13.71
C TRP A 422 0.55 0.11 13.19
N LEU A 423 -0.63 0.70 12.95
CA LEU A 423 -0.72 2.05 12.38
C LEU A 423 -0.82 3.14 13.44
N CYS A 424 -1.49 2.87 14.56
CA CYS A 424 -1.77 3.89 15.56
C CYS A 424 -0.82 3.87 16.75
N SER A 425 -0.04 2.80 16.92
CA SER A 425 0.81 2.56 18.10
C SER A 425 0.02 2.67 19.41
N ALA A 426 -1.30 2.55 19.31
CA ALA A 426 -2.23 2.74 20.39
C ALA A 426 -2.78 1.36 20.76
N TYR A 427 -2.02 0.68 21.61
CA TYR A 427 -2.57 -0.45 22.34
C TYR A 427 -2.43 -0.22 23.85
N PRO A 428 -3.16 0.73 24.44
CA PRO A 428 -3.25 0.78 25.89
C PRO A 428 -4.29 -0.24 26.34
N LEU A 429 -3.81 -1.37 26.88
CA LEU A 429 -4.57 -2.34 27.67
C LEU A 429 -5.47 -1.67 28.73
N SER A 430 -5.15 -0.44 29.17
CA SER A 430 -5.91 0.34 30.13
C SER A 430 -7.12 1.10 29.56
N ARG A 431 -7.22 1.32 28.23
CA ARG A 431 -8.40 1.94 27.59
C ARG A 431 -9.47 0.92 27.17
N TRP A 432 -9.14 -0.36 27.24
CA TRP A 432 -9.99 -1.49 26.89
C TRP A 432 -11.21 -1.67 27.82
N GLU A 433 -11.08 -1.42 29.12
CA GLU A 433 -12.24 -1.49 30.03
C GLU A 433 -13.31 -0.43 29.71
N THR A 434 -12.86 0.74 29.25
CA THR A 434 -13.73 1.83 28.80
C THR A 434 -14.30 1.55 27.40
N ALA A 435 -13.51 0.95 26.50
CA ALA A 435 -13.94 0.56 25.16
C ALA A 435 -14.91 -0.63 25.15
N LYS A 436 -14.82 -1.58 26.10
CA LYS A 436 -15.87 -2.60 26.33
C LYS A 436 -17.24 -1.97 26.58
N ARG A 437 -17.28 -0.83 27.28
CA ARG A 437 -18.51 -0.10 27.58
C ARG A 437 -19.01 0.70 26.38
N SER A 438 -18.12 1.19 25.50
CA SER A 438 -18.51 1.90 24.27
C SER A 438 -18.93 0.94 23.15
N ALA A 439 -18.25 -0.18 22.92
CA ALA A 439 -18.62 -1.18 21.90
C ALA A 439 -19.98 -1.85 22.19
N ARG A 440 -20.37 -1.94 23.48
CA ARG A 440 -21.72 -2.35 23.89
C ARG A 440 -22.80 -1.30 23.60
N ARG A 441 -22.43 -0.03 23.39
CA ARG A 441 -23.34 1.05 22.99
C ARG A 441 -23.31 1.20 21.47
N ALA A 442 -22.14 1.48 20.89
CA ALA A 442 -21.88 1.74 19.48
C ALA A 442 -22.01 0.53 18.54
N GLY A 443 -22.90 -0.42 18.82
CA GLY A 443 -23.18 -1.53 17.91
C GLY A 443 -23.37 -1.01 16.49
N VAL A 444 -22.96 -1.82 15.50
CA VAL A 444 -22.91 -1.56 14.03
C VAL A 444 -24.22 -1.01 13.42
N ARG A 445 -25.24 -0.73 14.22
CA ARG A 445 -26.62 -0.41 13.86
C ARG A 445 -27.25 0.75 14.63
N GLU A 446 -26.53 1.56 15.41
CA GLU A 446 -27.17 2.68 16.16
C GLU A 446 -27.69 3.82 15.26
N ASN A 447 -27.07 4.08 14.10
CA ASN A 447 -27.53 5.07 13.11
C ASN A 447 -27.82 4.39 11.77
N ILE A 448 -29.03 3.85 11.62
CA ILE A 448 -29.41 3.03 10.47
C ILE A 448 -29.67 3.92 9.25
N GLN A 449 -28.73 3.94 8.31
CA GLN A 449 -28.94 4.48 6.96
C GLN A 449 -29.20 3.33 5.98
N THR A 450 -30.36 3.34 5.34
CA THR A 450 -30.77 2.30 4.37
C THR A 450 -30.65 2.71 2.91
N SER A 451 -30.38 4.00 2.64
CA SER A 451 -30.27 4.51 1.27
C SER A 451 -28.99 5.30 1.04
N PHE A 452 -28.26 4.88 0.02
CA PHE A 452 -27.01 5.46 -0.48
C PHE A 452 -27.23 5.83 -1.96
N TYR A 453 -27.94 6.94 -2.17
CA TYR A 453 -28.46 7.34 -3.48
C TYR A 453 -27.36 7.69 -4.49
N HIS A 454 -26.21 8.20 -4.06
CA HIS A 454 -25.12 8.53 -4.97
C HIS A 454 -24.43 7.28 -5.50
N GLY A 455 -24.30 6.26 -4.65
CA GLY A 455 -23.79 4.93 -5.05
C GLY A 455 -24.84 4.01 -5.65
N GLY A 456 -26.12 4.41 -5.66
CA GLY A 456 -27.23 3.59 -6.16
C GLY A 456 -27.51 2.34 -5.32
N THR A 457 -27.17 2.35 -4.02
CA THR A 457 -27.33 1.19 -3.13
C THR A 457 -28.47 1.41 -2.14
N GLN A 458 -29.37 0.44 -2.03
CA GLN A 458 -30.40 0.39 -0.99
C GLN A 458 -30.34 -0.90 -0.20
N LEU A 459 -30.44 -0.79 1.12
CA LEU A 459 -30.40 -1.92 2.04
C LEU A 459 -31.82 -2.26 2.50
N LEU A 460 -32.32 -3.38 1.98
CA LEU A 460 -33.60 -3.93 2.41
C LEU A 460 -33.40 -4.68 3.72
N ARG A 461 -34.15 -4.32 4.76
CA ARG A 461 -34.18 -5.06 6.01
C ARG A 461 -35.53 -5.77 6.13
N GLY A 462 -35.50 -7.08 6.40
CA GLY A 462 -36.70 -7.86 6.67
C GLY A 462 -37.36 -7.42 7.98
N ALA A 463 -38.69 -7.51 8.06
CA ALA A 463 -39.49 -7.09 9.22
C ALA A 463 -39.15 -7.83 10.54
N ASN A 464 -38.36 -8.90 10.50
CA ASN A 464 -37.99 -9.73 11.65
C ASN A 464 -36.61 -9.40 12.25
N ASN A 465 -35.92 -8.35 11.77
CA ASN A 465 -34.55 -8.00 12.21
C ASN A 465 -34.50 -6.83 13.22
N THR A 466 -35.55 -6.63 14.02
CA THR A 466 -35.46 -5.84 15.25
C THR A 466 -34.94 -6.75 16.37
N ALA A 467 -33.62 -6.71 16.58
CA ALA A 467 -32.98 -7.18 17.81
C ALA A 467 -32.38 -5.97 18.52
#